data_AF-A0A1V5MSK6-F1
#
_entry.id   AF-A0A1V5MSK6-F1
#
_cell.length_a   1.000
_cell.length_b   1.000
_cell.length_c   1.000
_cell.angle_alpha   90.00
_cell.angle_beta   90.00
_cell.angle_gamma   90.00
#
_symmetry.space_group_name_H-M   'P 1'
#
loop_
_entity.id
_entity.type
_entity.pdbx_description
1 polymer ?
#
loop_
_entity_poly.entity_id
_entity_poly.type
_entity_poly.pdbx_seq_one_letter_code
_entity_poly.pdbx_strand_id
1 'polypeptide(L)' 'MQTNETPGFGDKMKDDAFKGQFLDCPIGEKLTVAKTGDRMVKDREIVAISGATITSEAVVKAVNEAIERMRGIIGK' A
#
# COMPACT_ATOMS: atom_id res chain seq x y z
N MET A 1 4.99 -7.86 11.54
CA MET A 1 3.60 -7.37 11.41
C MET A 1 2.66 -8.51 11.76
N GLN A 2 1.94 -8.41 12.87
CA GLN A 2 0.91 -9.39 13.25
C GLN A 2 -0.44 -8.88 12.73
N THR A 3 -1.20 -9.74 12.06
CA THR A 3 -2.49 -9.43 11.42
C THR A 3 -3.54 -10.33 12.04
N ASN A 4 -4.64 -9.76 12.52
CA ASN A 4 -5.75 -10.52 13.11
C ASN A 4 -6.78 -10.93 12.04
N GLU A 5 -6.30 -11.13 10.81
CA GLU A 5 -7.12 -11.33 9.62
C GLU A 5 -7.27 -12.80 9.27
N THR A 6 -8.26 -13.10 8.43
CA THR A 6 -8.49 -14.47 7.96
C THR A 6 -7.26 -14.97 7.19
N PRO A 7 -6.66 -16.11 7.62
CA PRO A 7 -5.53 -16.70 6.94
C PRO A 7 -5.83 -16.91 5.44
N GLY A 8 -4.94 -16.45 4.57
CA GLY A 8 -5.10 -16.55 3.12
C GLY A 8 -5.80 -15.37 2.42
N PHE A 9 -6.32 -14.42 3.19
CA PHE A 9 -6.84 -13.13 2.67
C PHE A 9 -5.86 -12.00 2.99
N GLY A 10 -6.06 -11.31 4.11
CA GLY A 10 -5.28 -10.11 4.46
C GLY A 10 -3.81 -10.39 4.78
N ASP A 11 -3.47 -11.60 5.22
CA ASP A 11 -2.07 -12.01 5.44
C ASP A 11 -1.16 -11.85 4.21
N LYS A 12 -1.75 -11.85 3.00
CA LYS A 12 -1.02 -11.60 1.74
C LYS A 12 -0.43 -10.20 1.66
N MET A 13 -0.75 -9.29 2.58
CA MET A 13 -0.04 -8.01 2.68
C MET A 13 1.44 -8.18 3.03
N LYS A 14 1.82 -9.33 3.60
CA LYS A 14 3.21 -9.67 3.91
C LYS A 14 3.97 -10.22 2.71
N ASP A 15 3.29 -10.44 1.58
CA ASP A 15 3.90 -10.93 0.34
C ASP A 15 4.76 -9.84 -0.32
N ASP A 16 5.91 -10.24 -0.86
CA ASP A 16 6.81 -9.32 -1.56
C ASP A 16 6.19 -8.75 -2.83
N ALA A 17 5.28 -9.46 -3.48
CA ALA A 17 4.52 -8.93 -4.61
C ALA A 17 3.63 -7.75 -4.22
N PHE A 18 3.07 -7.75 -3.00
CA PHE A 18 2.25 -6.63 -2.51
C PHE A 18 3.13 -5.49 -2.00
N LYS A 19 4.11 -5.79 -1.13
CA LYS A 19 5.05 -4.79 -0.58
C LYS A 19 5.87 -4.11 -1.69
N GLY A 20 6.24 -4.86 -2.72
CA GLY A 20 7.02 -4.36 -3.83
C GLY A 20 6.30 -3.27 -4.64
N GLN A 21 4.97 -3.18 -4.57
CA GLN A 21 4.23 -2.10 -5.23
C GLN A 21 4.58 -0.73 -4.66
N PHE A 22 4.94 -0.63 -3.38
CA PHE A 22 5.26 0.63 -2.71
C PHE A 22 6.70 1.12 -2.95
N LEU A 23 7.55 0.30 -3.57
CA LEU A 23 8.92 0.68 -3.91
C LEU A 23 8.91 1.60 -5.13
N ASP A 24 9.69 2.68 -5.06
CA ASP A 24 9.81 3.69 -6.13
C ASP A 24 8.47 4.39 -6.51
N CYS A 25 7.44 4.26 -5.67
CA CYS A 25 6.20 5.00 -5.86
C CYS A 25 6.43 6.51 -5.74
N PRO A 26 5.76 7.32 -6.58
CA PRO A 26 5.81 8.77 -6.46
C PRO A 26 5.21 9.23 -5.13
N ILE A 27 6.00 9.94 -4.32
CA ILE A 27 5.60 10.52 -3.02
C ILE A 27 4.98 11.93 -3.14
N GLY A 28 4.87 12.45 -4.36
CA GLY A 28 4.32 13.78 -4.64
C GLY A 28 2.81 13.86 -4.39
N GLU A 29 2.11 12.76 -4.64
CA GLU A 29 0.66 12.60 -4.52
C GLU A 29 0.31 11.44 -3.58
N LYS A 30 -0.97 11.35 -3.17
CA LYS A 30 -1.46 10.26 -2.34
C LYS A 30 -1.57 8.97 -3.16
N LEU A 31 -1.12 7.87 -2.57
CA LEU A 31 -1.33 6.53 -3.11
C LEU A 31 -2.81 6.15 -3.02
N THR A 32 -3.31 5.43 -4.02
CA THR A 32 -4.70 4.95 -4.13
C THR A 32 -4.74 3.44 -4.29
N VAL A 33 -5.85 2.81 -3.93
CA VAL A 33 -6.04 1.36 -4.13
C VAL A 33 -6.79 1.13 -5.44
N ALA A 34 -6.25 0.26 -6.30
CA ALA A 34 -6.90 -0.23 -7.50
C ALA A 34 -7.34 -1.69 -7.32
N LYS A 35 -8.49 -2.09 -7.84
CA LYS A 35 -8.95 -3.49 -7.76
C LYS A 35 -8.24 -4.41 -8.76
N THR A 36 -7.76 -3.83 -9.86
CA THR A 36 -7.12 -4.50 -10.99
C THR A 36 -6.01 -3.59 -11.50
N GLY A 37 -4.94 -4.19 -12.03
CA GLY A 37 -3.81 -3.45 -12.57
C GLY A 37 -2.58 -4.35 -12.61
N ASP A 38 -1.46 -3.78 -13.06
CA ASP A 38 -0.17 -4.45 -13.08
C ASP A 38 0.66 -4.03 -11.86
N ARG A 39 1.01 -4.99 -11.00
CA ARG A 39 1.79 -4.76 -9.77
C ARG A 39 3.26 -4.37 -10.04
N MET A 40 3.71 -4.55 -11.28
CA MET A 40 5.05 -4.13 -11.71
C MET A 40 5.11 -2.65 -12.05
N VAL A 41 3.97 -2.03 -12.39
CA VAL A 41 3.90 -0.59 -12.65
C VAL A 41 4.08 0.15 -11.31
N LYS A 42 5.05 1.07 -11.28
CA LYS A 42 5.38 1.89 -10.09
C LYS A 42 4.77 3.27 -10.25
N ASP A 43 3.47 3.34 -10.08
CA ASP A 43 2.71 4.58 -10.07
C ASP A 43 2.06 4.79 -8.70
N ARG A 44 1.00 5.61 -8.63
CA ARG A 44 0.27 5.88 -7.38
C ARG A 44 -0.78 4.82 -7.06
N GLU A 45 -1.04 3.86 -7.93
CA GLU A 45 -2.10 2.86 -7.80
C GLU A 45 -1.55 1.54 -7.27
N ILE A 46 -1.95 1.19 -6.05
CA ILE A 46 -1.60 -0.08 -5.43
C ILE A 46 -2.72 -1.08 -5.71
N VAL A 47 -2.40 -2.14 -6.44
CA VAL A 47 -3.34 -3.22 -6.72
C VAL A 47 -3.67 -3.97 -5.43
N ALA A 48 -4.96 -4.01 -5.10
CA ALA A 48 -5.50 -4.67 -3.94
C ALA A 48 -5.19 -6.17 -3.93
N ILE A 49 -5.16 -6.72 -2.73
CA ILE A 49 -5.20 -8.16 -2.51
C ILE A 49 -6.63 -8.63 -2.75
N SER A 50 -6.82 -9.57 -3.68
CA SER A 50 -8.14 -10.12 -3.99
C SER A 50 -8.79 -10.72 -2.74
N GLY A 51 -10.01 -10.27 -2.44
CA GLY A 51 -10.77 -10.66 -1.25
C GLY A 51 -10.34 -9.97 0.05
N ALA A 52 -9.36 -9.05 -0.01
CA ALA A 52 -8.84 -8.31 1.15
C ALA A 52 -8.71 -6.81 0.83
N THR A 53 -9.79 -6.23 0.28
CA THR A 53 -9.85 -4.81 -0.10
C THR A 53 -9.65 -3.90 1.12
N ILE A 54 -10.33 -4.20 2.23
CA ILE A 54 -10.24 -3.41 3.47
C ILE A 54 -8.81 -3.38 4.00
N THR A 55 -8.12 -4.51 3.96
CA THR A 55 -6.69 -4.62 4.31
C THR A 55 -5.82 -3.76 3.42
N SER A 56 -6.06 -3.82 2.12
CA SER A 56 -5.28 -3.09 1.12
C SER A 56 -5.45 -1.58 1.32
N GLU A 57 -6.67 -1.12 1.57
CA GLU A 57 -6.98 0.28 1.91
C GLU A 57 -6.33 0.72 3.21
N ALA A 58 -6.35 -0.13 4.25
CA ALA A 58 -5.71 0.17 5.52
C ALA A 58 -4.19 0.35 5.38
N VAL A 59 -3.51 -0.50 4.61
CA VAL A 59 -2.07 -0.38 4.37
C VAL A 59 -1.76 0.89 3.56
N VAL A 60 -2.49 1.15 2.47
CA VAL A 60 -2.28 2.36 1.66
C VAL A 60 -2.52 3.63 2.47
N LYS A 61 -3.55 3.64 3.31
CA LYS A 61 -3.80 4.76 4.23
C LYS A 61 -2.62 4.97 5.18
N ALA A 62 -2.13 3.92 5.83
CA ALA A 62 -1.00 4.02 6.75
C ALA A 62 0.28 4.54 6.07
N VAL A 63 0.53 4.13 4.82
CA VAL A 63 1.67 4.62 4.03
C VAL A 63 1.51 6.11 3.71
N ASN A 64 0.32 6.54 3.27
CA ASN A 64 0.04 7.96 3.03
C ASN A 64 0.24 8.82 4.28
N GLU A 65 -0.25 8.37 5.44
CA GLU A 65 -0.07 9.07 6.73
C GLU A 65 1.42 9.17 7.10
N ALA A 66 2.21 8.13 6.84
CA ALA A 66 3.65 8.14 7.06
C ALA A 66 4.38 9.12 6.12
N ILE A 67 4.00 9.17 4.84
CA ILE A 67 4.54 10.13 3.86
C ILE A 67 4.20 11.56 4.26
N GLU A 68 2.95 11.84 4.65
CA GLU A 68 2.52 13.17 5.11
C GLU A 68 3.32 13.61 6.34
N ARG A 69 3.54 12.72 7.30
CA ARG A 69 4.35 12.99 8.48
C ARG A 69 5.81 13.25 8.12
N MET A 70 6.39 12.47 7.22
CA MET A 70 7.76 12.69 6.73
C MET A 70 7.89 14.02 5.98
N ARG A 71 6.95 14.37 5.10
CA ARG A 71 6.97 15.67 4.39
C ARG A 71 7.04 16.86 5.34
N GLY A 72 6.34 16.79 6.48
CA GLY A 72 6.42 17.81 7.53
C GLY A 72 7.80 17.91 8.22
N ILE A 73 8.62 16.86 8.15
CA ILE A 73 9.98 16.82 8.71
C ILE A 73 11.03 17.25 7.68
N ILE A 74 10.90 16.80 6.42
CA ILE A 74 11.91 17.04 5.37
C ILE A 74 11.77 18.43 4.72
N GLY A 75 10.57 19.05 4.82
CA GLY A 75 10.28 20.37 4.25
C GLY A 75 10.77 21.57 5.08
N LYS A 76 11.76 21.39 5.96
CA LYS A 76 12.38 22.47 6.75
C LYS A 76 13.88 22.54 6.51
#